data_AF-A0AAW9ILF5-F1
#
_entry.id   AF-A0AAW9ILF5-F1
#
_cell.length_a   1.000
_cell.length_b   1.000
_cell.length_c   1.000
_cell.angle_alpha   90.00
_cell.angle_beta   90.00
_cell.angle_gamma   90.00
#
_symmetry.space_group_name_H-M   'P 1'
#
loop_
_entity.id
_entity.type
_entity.pdbx_description
1 polymer ?
#
loop_
_entity_poly.entity_id
_entity_poly.type
_entity_poly.pdbx_seq_one_letter_code
_entity_poly.pdbx_strand_id
1 'polypeptide(L)'
;LISYQNLNQNYYEENGADKVEVTVKNISDVSSVSDDITKMGYGTTSIQSMIKDVKSTFTVVNAVLAVIGIIIVFVASIGVINTMTMAIYERTRSIGIMKALGCSRGDIRRLFIVESAAIGFIGGLIGVVFSLINTQIIK
;
A
#
# COMPACT_ATOMS: atom_id res chain seq x y z
N LEU A 1 8.37 34.84 -12.49
CA LEU A 1 7.44 35.52 -11.56
C LEU A 1 7.74 37.01 -11.62
N ILE A 2 7.00 37.77 -12.43
CA ILE A 2 7.04 39.24 -12.40
C ILE A 2 5.67 39.64 -11.89
N SER A 3 5.60 40.05 -10.62
CA SER A 3 4.40 40.57 -9.99
C SER A 3 4.37 42.08 -10.16
N TYR A 4 3.52 42.56 -11.08
CA TYR A 4 3.17 43.97 -11.19
C TYR A 4 2.23 44.32 -10.04
N GLN A 5 2.66 45.14 -9.09
CA GLN A 5 1.77 45.77 -8.12
C GLN A 5 1.35 47.14 -8.66
N ASN A 6 0.08 47.23 -9.07
CA ASN A 6 -0.53 48.48 -9.47
C ASN A 6 -0.82 49.32 -8.22
N LEU A 7 -0.23 50.52 -8.14
CA LEU A 7 -0.32 51.45 -7.01
C LEU A 7 -1.57 52.36 -7.06
N ASN A 8 -2.50 52.11 -7.98
CA ASN A 8 -3.64 52.99 -8.21
C ASN A 8 -4.86 52.53 -7.39
N GLN A 9 -5.26 53.36 -6.42
CA GLN A 9 -6.24 53.04 -5.38
C GLN A 9 -7.68 52.80 -5.92
N ASN A 10 -7.97 53.27 -7.14
CA ASN A 10 -9.26 53.12 -7.83
C ASN A 10 -9.32 51.96 -8.86
N TYR A 11 -8.25 51.16 -9.00
CA TYR A 11 -8.23 50.09 -10.01
C TYR A 11 -9.22 48.95 -9.72
N TYR A 12 -9.56 48.74 -8.45
CA TYR A 12 -10.50 47.72 -7.99
C TYR A 12 -11.97 48.07 -8.23
N GLU A 13 -12.31 49.36 -8.41
CA GLU A 13 -13.69 49.81 -8.67
C GLU A 13 -14.09 49.67 -10.14
N GLU A 14 -13.13 49.74 -11.07
CA GLU A 14 -13.41 49.77 -12.52
C GLU A 14 -13.20 48.41 -13.21
N ASN A 15 -12.26 47.58 -12.72
CA ASN A 15 -11.85 46.32 -13.39
C ASN A 15 -12.12 45.05 -12.58
N GLY A 16 -12.58 45.16 -11.33
CA GLY A 16 -12.81 44.01 -10.45
C GLY A 16 -11.52 43.30 -9.99
N ALA A 17 -11.64 42.42 -9.01
CA ALA A 17 -10.50 41.65 -8.50
C ALA A 17 -10.18 40.47 -9.43
N ASP A 18 -8.95 40.43 -9.94
CA ASP A 18 -8.46 39.40 -10.86
C ASP A 18 -8.19 38.05 -10.14
N LYS A 19 -7.91 38.10 -8.82
CA LYS A 19 -7.76 36.93 -7.94
C LYS A 19 -8.24 37.26 -6.53
N VAL A 20 -8.94 36.32 -5.91
CA VAL A 20 -9.36 36.39 -4.50
C VAL A 20 -8.82 35.16 -3.77
N GLU A 21 -8.07 35.39 -2.70
CA GLU A 21 -7.55 34.33 -1.85
C GLU A 21 -8.51 34.12 -0.67
N VAL A 22 -9.06 32.91 -0.55
CA VAL A 22 -9.99 32.55 0.52
C VAL A 22 -9.31 31.53 1.44
N THR A 23 -9.00 31.94 2.66
CA THR A 23 -8.42 31.05 3.68
C THR A 23 -9.54 30.48 4.55
N VAL A 24 -9.64 29.15 4.59
CA VAL A 24 -10.62 28.44 5.42
C VAL A 24 -9.92 27.91 6.68
N LYS A 25 -10.58 28.00 7.84
CA LYS A 25 -10.00 27.58 9.13
C LYS A 25 -9.70 26.08 9.20
N ASN A 26 -10.46 25.24 8.49
CA ASN A 26 -10.29 23.79 8.49
C ASN A 26 -10.05 23.27 7.08
N ILE A 27 -9.11 22.33 6.95
CA ILE A 27 -8.81 21.64 5.68
C ILE A 27 -10.01 20.86 5.16
N SER A 28 -10.90 20.37 6.02
CA SER A 28 -12.09 19.60 5.64
C SER A 28 -13.14 20.46 4.92
N ASP A 29 -13.19 21.75 5.25
CA ASP A 29 -14.19 22.70 4.75
C ASP A 29 -13.76 23.34 3.42
N VAL A 30 -12.46 23.23 3.07
CA VAL A 30 -11.90 23.76 1.80
C VAL A 30 -12.61 23.14 0.60
N SER A 31 -12.99 21.86 0.63
CA SER A 31 -13.68 21.20 -0.49
C SER A 31 -15.08 21.77 -0.70
N SER A 32 -15.86 21.92 0.36
CA SER A 32 -17.23 22.45 0.29
C SER A 32 -17.24 23.91 -0.18
N VAL A 33 -16.32 24.73 0.36
CA VAL A 33 -16.19 26.13 -0.03
C VAL A 33 -15.68 26.27 -1.47
N SER A 34 -14.75 25.42 -1.90
CA SER A 34 -14.26 25.37 -3.28
C SER A 34 -15.37 24.98 -4.26
N ASP A 35 -16.22 24.01 -3.90
CA ASP A 35 -17.35 23.56 -4.72
C ASP A 35 -18.41 24.66 -4.87
N ASP A 36 -18.72 25.39 -3.81
CA ASP A 36 -19.70 26.48 -3.85
C ASP A 36 -19.21 27.68 -4.65
N ILE A 37 -17.92 28.04 -4.54
CA ILE A 37 -17.31 29.10 -5.37
C ILE A 37 -17.24 28.66 -6.85
N THR A 38 -17.01 27.37 -7.11
CA THR A 38 -17.00 26.83 -8.48
C THR A 38 -18.40 26.85 -9.11
N LYS A 39 -19.46 26.57 -8.33
CA LYS A 39 -20.86 26.70 -8.78
C LYS A 39 -21.25 28.14 -9.11
N MET A 40 -20.59 29.12 -8.49
CA MET A 40 -20.78 30.55 -8.79
C MET A 40 -20.09 30.99 -10.09
N GLY A 41 -19.42 30.07 -10.80
CA GLY A 41 -18.80 30.33 -12.11
C GLY A 41 -17.33 30.77 -12.05
N TYR A 42 -16.71 30.76 -10.87
CA TYR A 42 -15.31 31.12 -10.68
C TYR A 42 -14.41 29.87 -10.67
N GLY A 43 -13.29 29.91 -11.40
CA GLY A 43 -12.29 28.84 -11.37
C GLY A 43 -11.55 28.82 -10.02
N THR A 44 -11.68 27.74 -9.26
CA THR A 44 -10.98 27.61 -7.97
C THR A 44 -9.78 26.67 -8.10
N THR A 45 -8.60 27.15 -7.72
CA THR A 45 -7.41 26.31 -7.57
C THR A 45 -7.18 26.08 -6.09
N SER A 46 -7.80 25.03 -5.53
CA SER A 46 -7.63 24.68 -4.12
C SER A 46 -6.45 23.73 -3.94
N ILE A 47 -5.67 23.93 -2.86
CA ILE A 47 -4.62 22.99 -2.42
C ILE A 47 -5.20 21.57 -2.23
N GLN A 48 -6.50 21.49 -1.93
CA GLN A 48 -7.18 20.21 -1.73
C GLN A 48 -7.36 19.41 -3.02
N SER A 49 -7.59 20.04 -4.17
CA SER A 49 -7.59 19.34 -5.47
C SER A 49 -6.22 18.74 -5.78
N MET A 50 -5.14 19.50 -5.52
CA MET A 50 -3.77 18.99 -5.69
C MET A 50 -3.46 17.81 -4.75
N ILE A 51 -3.86 17.88 -3.47
CA ILE A 51 -3.71 16.76 -2.54
C ILE A 51 -4.55 15.55 -2.99
N LYS A 52 -5.76 15.78 -3.51
CA LYS A 52 -6.65 14.73 -4.00
C LYS A 52 -6.02 13.99 -5.20
N ASP A 53 -5.43 14.73 -6.14
CA ASP A 53 -4.77 14.15 -7.32
C ASP A 53 -3.52 13.35 -6.95
N VAL A 54 -2.69 13.89 -6.04
CA VAL A 54 -1.52 13.18 -5.52
C VAL A 54 -1.94 11.92 -4.77
N LYS A 55 -2.94 12.01 -3.89
CA LYS A 55 -3.45 10.86 -3.13
C LYS A 55 -4.08 9.80 -4.03
N SER A 56 -4.81 10.21 -5.07
CA SER A 56 -5.40 9.32 -6.08
C SER A 56 -4.30 8.53 -6.80
N THR A 57 -3.23 9.23 -7.23
CA THR A 57 -2.07 8.60 -7.86
C THR A 57 -1.40 7.57 -6.94
N PHE A 58 -1.14 7.93 -5.68
CA PHE A 58 -0.59 6.98 -4.70
C PHE A 58 -1.52 5.79 -4.44
N THR A 59 -2.84 6.00 -4.45
CA THR A 59 -3.81 4.92 -4.27
C THR A 59 -3.73 3.90 -5.40
N VAL A 60 -3.64 4.37 -6.64
CA VAL A 60 -3.47 3.50 -7.82
C VAL A 60 -2.15 2.74 -7.75
N VAL A 61 -1.04 3.42 -7.44
CA VAL A 61 0.28 2.77 -7.31
C VAL A 61 0.26 1.72 -6.21
N ASN A 62 -0.29 2.03 -5.03
CA ASN A 62 -0.41 1.07 -3.94
C ASN A 62 -1.27 -0.13 -4.31
N ALA A 63 -2.37 0.08 -5.05
CA ALA A 63 -3.21 -1.01 -5.52
C ALA A 63 -2.45 -1.95 -6.47
N VAL A 64 -1.67 -1.40 -7.41
CA VAL A 64 -0.84 -2.20 -8.32
C VAL A 64 0.22 -2.98 -7.54
N LEU A 65 0.92 -2.34 -6.60
CA LEU A 65 1.91 -3.00 -5.75
C LEU A 65 1.29 -4.11 -4.90
N ALA A 66 0.08 -3.91 -4.38
CA ALA A 66 -0.63 -4.94 -3.62
C ALA A 66 -0.93 -6.17 -4.50
N VAL A 67 -1.38 -5.96 -5.75
CA VAL A 67 -1.62 -7.06 -6.70
C VAL A 67 -0.34 -7.81 -7.01
N ILE A 68 0.77 -7.11 -7.26
CA ILE A 68 2.08 -7.73 -7.49
C ILE A 68 2.52 -8.53 -6.25
N GLY A 69 2.33 -7.98 -5.05
CA GLY A 69 2.63 -8.66 -3.79
C GLY A 69 1.87 -10.00 -3.66
N ILE A 70 0.59 -10.02 -4.02
CA ILE A 70 -0.22 -11.24 -4.01
C ILE A 70 0.35 -12.27 -5.01
N ILE A 71 0.73 -11.84 -6.22
CA ILE A 71 1.33 -12.73 -7.22
C ILE A 71 2.65 -13.33 -6.70
N ILE A 72 3.50 -12.52 -6.06
CA ILE A 72 4.76 -12.98 -5.48
C ILE A 72 4.52 -14.04 -4.41
N VAL A 73 3.59 -13.79 -3.49
CA VAL A 73 3.22 -14.76 -2.44
C VAL A 73 2.69 -16.07 -3.06
N PHE A 74 1.89 -15.96 -4.12
CA PHE A 74 1.36 -17.13 -4.82
C PHE A 74 2.47 -17.97 -5.45
N VAL A 75 3.39 -17.34 -6.19
CA VAL A 75 4.53 -18.03 -6.82
C VAL A 75 5.46 -18.64 -5.77
N ALA A 76 5.76 -17.90 -4.69
CA ALA A 76 6.56 -18.41 -3.58
C ALA A 76 5.92 -19.64 -2.92
N SER A 77 4.59 -19.64 -2.76
CA SER A 77 3.85 -20.76 -2.19
C SER A 77 4.00 -22.04 -3.03
N ILE A 78 3.99 -21.93 -4.36
CA ILE A 78 4.25 -23.07 -5.25
C ILE A 78 5.66 -23.63 -5.04
N GLY A 79 6.65 -22.74 -4.88
CA GLY A 79 8.02 -23.14 -4.54
C GLY A 79 8.10 -23.96 -3.25
N VAL A 80 7.42 -23.50 -2.19
CA VAL A 80 7.35 -24.23 -0.92
C VAL A 80 6.69 -25.60 -1.09
N ILE A 81 5.62 -25.69 -1.87
CA ILE A 81 4.93 -26.97 -2.16
C ILE A 81 5.90 -27.95 -2.84
N ASN A 82 6.71 -27.49 -3.79
CA ASN A 82 7.67 -28.35 -4.49
C ASN A 82 8.74 -28.91 -3.54
N THR A 83 9.30 -28.07 -2.66
CA THR A 83 10.27 -28.52 -1.66
C THR A 83 9.65 -29.46 -0.63
N MET A 84 8.45 -29.16 -0.13
CA MET A 84 7.70 -30.05 0.79
C MET A 84 7.41 -31.41 0.15
N THR A 85 7.00 -31.40 -1.11
CA THR A 85 6.73 -32.65 -1.85
C THR A 85 7.98 -33.50 -1.98
N MET A 86 9.13 -32.89 -2.30
CA MET A 86 10.42 -33.58 -2.32
C MET A 86 10.78 -34.17 -0.94
N ALA A 87 10.65 -33.39 0.14
CA ALA A 87 10.92 -33.84 1.50
C ALA A 87 10.01 -35.01 1.93
N ILE A 88 8.74 -35.01 1.51
CA ILE A 88 7.81 -36.11 1.75
C ILE A 88 8.27 -37.37 1.02
N TYR A 89 8.67 -37.26 -0.24
CA TYR A 89 9.15 -38.41 -1.01
C TYR A 89 10.35 -39.10 -0.34
N GLU A 90 11.34 -38.32 0.10
CA GLU A 90 12.51 -38.84 0.83
C GLU A 90 12.12 -39.53 2.14
N ARG A 91 11.08 -39.04 2.83
CA ARG A 91 10.62 -39.54 4.14
C ARG A 91 9.48 -40.56 4.06
N THR A 92 9.09 -41.01 2.87
CA THR A 92 7.96 -41.92 2.66
C THR A 92 8.08 -43.20 3.51
N ARG A 93 9.29 -43.77 3.62
CA ARG A 93 9.54 -44.97 4.43
C ARG A 93 9.22 -44.75 5.91
N SER A 94 9.63 -43.61 6.47
CA SER A 94 9.38 -43.25 7.87
C SER A 94 7.89 -43.05 8.15
N ILE A 95 7.15 -42.46 7.20
CA ILE A 95 5.69 -42.32 7.28
C ILE A 95 5.00 -43.68 7.28
N GLY A 96 5.51 -44.65 6.51
CA GLY A 96 5.03 -46.03 6.51
C GLY A 96 5.19 -46.71 7.87
N ILE A 97 6.32 -46.49 8.55
CA ILE A 97 6.57 -47.01 9.91
C ILE A 97 5.64 -46.34 10.92
N MET A 98 5.46 -45.02 10.87
CA MET A 98 4.49 -44.30 11.72
C MET A 98 3.07 -44.85 11.58
N LYS A 99 2.62 -45.11 10.34
CA LYS A 99 1.30 -45.71 10.10
C LYS A 99 1.20 -47.14 10.66
N ALA A 100 2.27 -47.93 10.56
CA ALA A 100 2.31 -49.29 11.12
C ALA A 100 2.26 -49.29 12.66
N LEU A 101 2.75 -48.22 13.30
CA LEU A 101 2.66 -47.98 14.74
C LEU A 101 1.30 -47.39 15.18
N GLY A 102 0.35 -47.23 14.26
CA GLY A 102 -1.01 -46.76 14.55
C GLY A 102 -1.20 -45.24 14.52
N CYS A 103 -0.24 -44.45 14.03
CA CYS A 103 -0.45 -43.01 13.83
C CYS A 103 -1.57 -42.75 12.82
N SER A 104 -2.46 -41.82 13.15
CA SER A 104 -3.56 -41.44 12.26
C SER A 104 -3.06 -40.57 11.09
N ARG A 105 -3.86 -40.48 10.02
CA ARG A 105 -3.58 -39.54 8.91
C ARG A 105 -3.55 -38.08 9.38
N GLY A 106 -4.26 -37.76 10.47
CA GLY A 106 -4.31 -36.43 11.05
C GLY A 106 -2.99 -36.03 11.73
N ASP A 107 -2.34 -36.97 12.41
CA ASP A 107 -1.07 -36.71 13.10
C ASP A 107 0.05 -36.42 12.10
N ILE A 108 0.09 -37.20 11.01
CA ILE A 108 1.01 -36.97 9.90
C ILE A 108 0.77 -35.60 9.26
N ARG A 109 -0.51 -35.23 9.04
CA ARG A 109 -0.84 -33.91 8.49
C ARG A 109 -0.43 -32.77 9.43
N ARG A 110 -0.64 -32.91 10.73
CA ARG A 110 -0.23 -31.92 11.73
C ARG A 110 1.28 -31.72 11.74
N LEU A 111 2.05 -32.81 11.66
CA LEU A 111 3.51 -32.74 11.58
C LEU A 111 3.96 -31.85 10.41
N PHE A 112 3.41 -32.08 9.21
CA PHE A 112 3.75 -31.29 8.03
C PHE A 112 3.28 -29.83 8.12
N ILE A 113 2.11 -29.57 8.73
CA ILE A 113 1.63 -28.20 8.96
C ILE A 113 2.59 -27.46 9.89
N VAL A 114 3.04 -28.10 10.98
CA VAL A 114 4.00 -27.49 11.92
C VAL A 114 5.35 -27.24 11.24
N GLU A 115 5.84 -28.19 10.45
CA GLU A 115 7.09 -28.04 9.69
C GLU A 115 6.99 -26.88 8.69
N SER A 116 5.90 -26.82 7.91
CA SER A 116 5.63 -25.73 6.97
C SER A 116 5.48 -24.38 7.67
N ALA A 117 4.78 -24.35 8.80
CA ALA A 117 4.61 -23.15 9.61
C ALA A 117 5.94 -22.65 10.18
N ALA A 118 6.83 -23.55 10.61
CA ALA A 118 8.16 -23.18 11.08
C ALA A 118 9.00 -22.56 9.95
N ILE A 119 9.00 -23.17 8.75
CA ILE A 119 9.71 -22.63 7.58
C ILE A 119 9.14 -21.24 7.21
N GLY A 120 7.81 -21.10 7.17
CA GLY A 120 7.15 -19.83 6.90
C GLY A 120 7.46 -18.76 7.96
N PHE A 121 7.48 -19.14 9.24
CA PHE A 121 7.79 -18.24 10.35
C PHE A 121 9.24 -17.76 10.29
N ILE A 122 10.20 -18.66 10.05
CA ILE A 122 11.61 -18.30 9.89
C ILE A 122 11.81 -17.41 8.67
N GLY A 123 11.19 -17.75 7.52
CA GLY A 123 11.23 -16.92 6.32
C GLY A 123 10.65 -15.53 6.54
N GLY A 124 9.52 -15.43 7.24
CA GLY A 124 8.91 -14.16 7.62
C GLY A 124 9.81 -13.33 8.56
N LEU A 125 10.42 -13.97 9.56
CA LEU A 125 11.34 -13.30 10.48
C LEU A 125 12.56 -12.74 9.74
N ILE A 126 13.17 -13.54 8.87
CA ILE A 126 14.31 -13.12 8.03
C ILE A 126 13.88 -11.98 7.10
N GLY A 127 12.70 -12.07 6.49
CA GLY A 127 12.16 -11.02 5.61
C GLY A 127 11.97 -9.68 6.33
N VAL A 128 11.43 -9.69 7.55
CA VAL A 128 11.28 -8.48 8.38
C VAL A 128 12.64 -7.88 8.72
N VAL A 129 13.60 -8.71 9.16
CA VAL A 129 14.97 -8.25 9.46
C VAL A 129 15.62 -7.63 8.22
N PHE A 130 15.47 -8.27 7.06
CA PHE A 130 16.01 -7.77 5.80
C PHE A 130 15.35 -6.45 5.40
N SER A 131 14.03 -6.32 5.55
CA SER A 131 13.29 -5.08 5.28
C SER A 131 13.78 -3.92 6.16
N LEU A 132 14.01 -4.16 7.45
CA LEU A 132 14.53 -3.15 8.37
C LEU A 132 15.93 -2.70 7.98
N ILE A 133 16.82 -3.62 7.62
CA ILE A 133 18.19 -3.30 7.16
C ILE A 133 18.15 -2.43 5.91
N ASN A 134 17.35 -2.81 4.89
CA ASN A 134 17.23 -2.02 3.67
C ASN A 134 16.65 -0.63 3.93
N THR A 135 15.68 -0.52 4.85
CA THR A 135 15.10 0.77 5.23
C THR A 135 16.12 1.70 5.89
N GLN A 136 17.05 1.16 6.69
CA GLN A 136 18.13 1.94 7.30
C GLN A 136 19.18 2.40 6.30
N ILE A 137 19.43 1.63 5.22
CA ILE A 137 20.40 1.99 4.16
C ILE A 137 19.86 3.12 3.26
N ILE A 138 18.55 3.15 3.04
CA ILE A 138 17.90 4.13 2.15
C ILE A 138 17.66 5.48 2.86
N LYS A 139 17.60 5.48 4.19
CA LYS A 139 17.56 6.71 5.01
C LYS A 139 18.92 7.39 5.07
#